data_AF-A0A963XMT1-F1
#
_entry.id   AF-A0A963XMT1-F1
#
_cell.length_a   1.000
_cell.length_b   1.000
_cell.length_c   1.000
_cell.angle_alpha   90.00
_cell.angle_beta   90.00
_cell.angle_gamma   90.00
#
_symmetry.space_group_name_H-M   'P 1'
#
loop_
_entity.id
_entity.type
_entity.pdbx_description
1 polymer ?
#
loop_
_entity_poly.entity_id
_entity_poly.type
_entity_poly.pdbx_seq_one_letter_code
_entity_poly.pdbx_strand_id
1 'polypeptide(L)'
;HAHALNLRDSGAKNVVIALRDGSPSAAKCEKEGLKVMGIAEAAAWCDVIMFTMPDELQAATYKKYVHDNLKEGSAIAFAHGLN
;
A
#
# COMPACT_ATOMS: atom_id res chain seq x y z
N HIS A 1 5.53 7.30 -2.55
CA HIS A 1 6.65 8.06 -1.92
C HIS A 1 6.10 9.24 -1.12
N ALA A 2 5.55 10.28 -1.76
CA ALA A 2 5.04 11.48 -1.07
C ALA A 2 4.05 11.18 0.07
N HIS A 3 2.96 10.44 -0.18
CA HIS A 3 2.00 10.07 0.87
C HIS A 3 2.65 9.37 2.07
N ALA A 4 3.52 8.39 1.83
CA ALA A 4 4.13 7.61 2.89
C ALA A 4 5.08 8.43 3.77
N LEU A 5 5.92 9.26 3.16
CA LEU A 5 6.83 10.13 3.90
C LEU A 5 6.05 11.18 4.69
N ASN A 6 5.06 11.83 4.08
CA ASN A 6 4.25 12.83 4.78
C ASN A 6 3.47 12.22 5.95
N LEU A 7 2.92 11.00 5.81
CA LEU A 7 2.25 10.31 6.91
C LEU A 7 3.22 10.01 8.07
N ARG A 8 4.39 9.46 7.76
CA ARG A 8 5.44 9.19 8.76
C ARG A 8 5.85 10.47 9.49
N ASP A 9 6.14 11.52 8.74
CA ASP A 9 6.62 12.81 9.29
C ASP A 9 5.50 13.54 10.07
N SER A 10 4.23 13.25 9.77
CA SER A 10 3.06 13.70 10.54
C SER A 10 2.79 12.85 11.80
N GLY A 11 3.66 11.90 12.13
CA GLY A 11 3.56 11.10 13.36
C GLY A 11 2.86 9.75 13.23
N ALA A 12 2.50 9.32 12.00
CA ALA A 12 2.00 7.96 11.80
C ALA A 12 3.12 6.95 12.08
N LYS A 13 2.94 6.13 13.12
CA LYS A 13 3.96 5.17 13.58
C LYS A 13 4.04 3.90 12.72
N ASN A 14 2.94 3.56 12.06
CA ASN A 14 2.75 2.28 11.36
C ASN A 14 2.50 2.55 9.87
N VAL A 15 3.57 2.74 9.10
CA VAL A 15 3.51 2.93 7.66
C VAL A 15 4.34 1.85 6.97
N VAL A 16 3.71 1.11 6.05
CA VAL A 16 4.36 0.09 5.23
C VAL A 16 4.11 0.37 3.76
N ILE A 17 5.06 -0.01 2.91
CA ILE A 17 4.91 0.10 1.46
C ILE A 17 4.63 -1.29 0.90
N ALA A 18 3.40 -1.47 0.44
CA ALA A 18 2.97 -2.68 -0.25
C ALA A 18 3.50 -2.68 -1.69
N LEU A 19 4.35 -3.64 -2.03
CA LEU A 19 4.92 -3.79 -3.37
C LEU A 19 4.75 -5.23 -3.87
N ARG A 20 4.72 -5.38 -5.19
CA ARG A 20 4.87 -6.71 -5.82
C ARG A 20 6.28 -7.23 -5.62
N ASP A 21 6.42 -8.55 -5.60
CA ASP A 21 7.73 -9.20 -5.56
C ASP A 21 8.63 -8.73 -6.71
N GLY A 22 9.90 -8.48 -6.38
CA GLY A 22 10.88 -7.97 -7.33
C GLY A 22 10.64 -6.53 -7.79
N SER A 23 9.80 -5.75 -7.11
CA SER A 23 9.60 -4.34 -7.47
C SER A 23 10.92 -3.55 -7.39
N PRO A 24 11.30 -2.79 -8.44
CA PRO A 24 12.53 -1.99 -8.44
C PRO A 24 12.49 -0.87 -7.40
N SER A 25 11.31 -0.49 -6.91
CA SER A 25 11.14 0.54 -5.89
C SER A 25 11.46 0.07 -4.47
N ALA A 26 11.60 -1.23 -4.23
CA ALA A 26 11.86 -1.78 -2.88
C ALA A 26 13.13 -1.20 -2.27
N ALA A 27 14.24 -1.21 -3.01
CA ALA A 27 15.51 -0.63 -2.57
C ALA A 27 15.41 0.87 -2.26
N LYS A 28 14.54 1.62 -2.95
CA LYS A 28 14.31 3.03 -2.65
C LYS A 28 13.55 3.18 -1.33
N CYS A 29 12.52 2.37 -1.08
CA CYS A 29 11.76 2.39 0.18
C CYS A 29 12.65 2.05 1.38
N GLU A 30 13.48 1.03 1.26
CA GLU A 30 14.41 0.61 2.32
C GLU A 30 15.43 1.70 2.67
N LYS A 31 15.97 2.41 1.66
CA LYS A 31 16.87 3.56 1.87
C LYS A 31 16.20 4.72 2.60
N GLU A 32 14.89 4.88 2.44
CA GLU A 32 14.09 5.89 3.15
C GLU A 32 13.66 5.42 4.55
N GLY A 33 14.10 4.24 4.99
CA GLY A 33 13.72 3.64 6.28
C GLY A 33 12.27 3.17 6.32
N LEU A 34 11.62 2.97 5.17
CA LEU A 34 10.24 2.49 5.08
C LEU A 34 10.22 0.96 5.00
N LYS A 35 9.41 0.33 5.84
CA LYS A 35 9.19 -1.13 5.78
C LYS A 35 8.45 -1.47 4.49
N VAL A 36 8.93 -2.49 3.77
CA VAL A 36 8.29 -3.07 2.59
C VAL A 36 7.59 -4.37 2.98
N MET A 37 6.42 -4.62 2.41
CA MET A 37 5.65 -5.86 2.55
C MET A 37 5.09 -6.30 1.20
N GLY A 38 4.74 -7.58 1.07
CA GLY A 38 3.94 -8.05 -0.04
C GLY A 38 2.52 -7.47 0.00
N ILE A 39 1.87 -7.33 -1.16
CA ILE A 39 0.54 -6.67 -1.24
C ILE A 39 -0.51 -7.40 -0.39
N ALA A 40 -0.57 -8.73 -0.47
CA ALA A 40 -1.52 -9.53 0.30
C ALA A 40 -1.23 -9.48 1.81
N GLU A 41 0.04 -9.54 2.19
CA GLU A 41 0.48 -9.40 3.59
C GLU A 41 0.09 -8.03 4.16
N ALA A 42 0.35 -6.97 3.39
CA ALA A 42 0.00 -5.60 3.79
C ALA A 42 -1.53 -5.43 3.93
N ALA A 43 -2.32 -5.99 3.02
CA ALA A 43 -3.78 -5.97 3.10
C ALA A 43 -4.30 -6.65 4.38
N ALA A 44 -3.72 -7.80 4.75
CA ALA A 44 -4.04 -8.51 5.99
C ALA A 44 -3.53 -7.81 7.26
N TRP A 45 -2.56 -6.91 7.14
CA TRP A 45 -1.97 -6.20 8.28
C TRP A 45 -2.58 -4.82 8.53
N CYS A 46 -3.02 -4.11 7.49
CA CYS A 46 -3.40 -2.71 7.58
C CYS A 46 -4.85 -2.46 8.04
N ASP A 47 -5.07 -1.30 8.67
CA ASP A 47 -6.42 -0.77 8.94
C ASP A 47 -6.90 0.16 7.81
N VAL A 48 -5.96 0.72 7.03
CA VAL A 48 -6.23 1.52 5.84
C VAL A 48 -5.26 1.12 4.73
N ILE A 49 -5.77 0.76 3.55
CA ILE A 49 -4.97 0.55 2.34
C ILE A 49 -5.19 1.69 1.35
N MET A 50 -4.11 2.36 0.94
CA MET A 50 -4.14 3.48 -0.01
C MET A 50 -3.57 3.05 -1.36
N PHE A 51 -4.40 3.06 -2.40
CA PHE A 51 -3.98 2.79 -3.77
C PHE A 51 -3.34 4.03 -4.40
N THR A 52 -2.06 3.90 -4.75
CA THR A 52 -1.25 4.93 -5.44
C THR A 52 -0.53 4.36 -6.67
N MET A 53 -1.04 3.24 -7.19
CA MET A 53 -0.57 2.62 -8.43
C MET A 53 -1.41 3.12 -9.63
N PRO A 54 -0.94 2.94 -10.88
CA PRO A 54 -1.71 3.31 -12.07
C PRO A 54 -3.13 2.71 -12.08
N ASP A 55 -4.13 3.51 -12.46
CA ASP A 55 -5.56 3.19 -12.35
C ASP A 55 -5.94 1.88 -13.06
N GLU A 56 -5.37 1.65 -14.25
CA GLU A 56 -5.61 0.47 -15.07
C GLU A 56 -5.19 -0.86 -14.40
N LEU A 57 -4.36 -0.78 -13.36
CA LEU A 57 -3.87 -1.93 -12.61
C LEU A 57 -4.63 -2.16 -11.28
N GLN A 58 -5.42 -1.19 -10.82
CA GLN A 58 -6.04 -1.22 -9.49
C GLN A 58 -7.05 -2.35 -9.35
N ALA A 59 -7.97 -2.50 -10.31
CA ALA A 59 -9.01 -3.53 -10.27
C ALA A 59 -8.44 -4.96 -10.23
N ALA A 60 -7.41 -5.24 -11.03
CA ALA A 60 -6.77 -6.56 -11.05
C ALA A 60 -5.99 -6.83 -9.76
N THR A 61 -5.29 -5.81 -9.24
CA THR A 61 -4.53 -5.92 -7.97
C THR A 61 -5.46 -6.13 -6.78
N TYR A 62 -6.58 -5.39 -6.75
CA TYR A 62 -7.59 -5.50 -5.71
C TYR A 62 -8.14 -6.93 -5.63
N LYS A 63 -8.63 -7.46 -6.76
CA LYS A 63 -9.19 -8.82 -6.83
C LYS A 63 -8.17 -9.90 -6.47
N LYS A 64 -6.92 -9.74 -6.91
CA LYS A 64 -5.90 -10.78 -6.76
C LYS A 64 -5.28 -10.82 -5.36
N TYR A 65 -5.09 -9.67 -4.73
CA TYR A 65 -4.27 -9.57 -3.52
C TYR A 65 -4.96 -8.93 -2.33
N VAL A 66 -6.01 -8.14 -2.51
CA VAL A 66 -6.56 -7.28 -1.45
C VAL A 66 -7.93 -7.75 -0.98
N HIS A 67 -8.87 -8.01 -1.91
CA HIS A 67 -10.28 -8.33 -1.60
C HIS A 67 -10.43 -9.39 -0.51
N ASP A 68 -9.72 -10.53 -0.64
CA ASP A 68 -9.84 -11.66 0.29
C ASP A 68 -8.93 -11.56 1.52
N ASN A 69 -8.05 -10.56 1.59
CA ASN A 69 -7.08 -10.42 2.67
C ASN A 69 -7.39 -9.25 3.60
N LEU A 70 -8.30 -8.34 3.25
CA LEU A 70 -8.63 -7.20 4.09
C LEU A 70 -9.24 -7.65 5.42
N LYS A 71 -8.79 -7.01 6.52
CA LYS A 71 -9.46 -7.16 7.81
C LYS A 71 -10.86 -6.55 7.75
N GLU A 72 -11.77 -7.14 8.52
CA GLU A 72 -13.08 -6.55 8.74
C GLU A 72 -12.93 -5.15 9.37
N GLY A 73 -13.63 -4.17 8.81
CA GLY A 73 -13.57 -2.77 9.26
C GLY A 73 -12.42 -1.96 8.68
N SER A 74 -11.52 -2.54 7.88
CA SER A 74 -10.48 -1.78 7.18
C SER A 74 -11.05 -0.87 6.10
N ALA A 75 -10.39 0.25 5.85
CA ALA A 75 -10.76 1.20 4.80
C ALA A 75 -9.89 1.05 3.56
N ILE A 76 -10.49 1.26 2.39
CA ILE A 76 -9.80 1.40 1.10
C ILE A 76 -9.84 2.87 0.70
N ALA A 77 -8.68 3.44 0.42
CA ALA A 77 -8.53 4.80 -0.04
C ALA A 77 -7.87 4.84 -1.43
N PHE A 78 -8.24 5.86 -2.20
CA PHE A 78 -7.70 6.10 -3.54
C PHE A 78 -7.25 7.55 -3.66
N ALA A 79 -6.17 7.78 -4.39
CA ALA A 79 -5.71 9.13 -4.73
C ALA A 79 -6.50 9.74 -5.91
N HIS A 80 -7.21 8.90 -6.68
CA HIS A 80 -8.06 9.29 -7.80
C HIS A 80 -9.31 8.38 -7.87
N GLY A 81 -10.41 8.87 -8.44
CA GLY A 81 -11.72 8.20 -8.40
C GLY A 81 -12.01 7.25 -9.58
N LEU A 82 -11.06 7.04 -10.49
CA LEU A 82 -11.23 6.14 -11.64
C LEU A 82 -11.01 4.69 -11.20
N ASN A 83 -12.07 3.87 -11.14
CA ASN A 83 -12.02 2.45 -10.80
C ASN A 83 -13.01 1.61 -11.60
#